data_AF-A0A1F8X3V3-F1
#
_entry.id   AF-A0A1F8X3V3-F1
#
_cell.length_a   1.000
_cell.length_b   1.000
_cell.length_c   1.000
_cell.angle_alpha   90.00
_cell.angle_beta   90.00
_cell.angle_gamma   90.00
#
_symmetry.space_group_name_H-M   'P 1'
#
loop_
_entity.id
_entity.type
_entity.pdbx_description
1 polymer ?
#
loop_
_entity_poly.entity_id
_entity_poly.type
_entity_poly.pdbx_seq_one_letter_code
_entity_poly.pdbx_strand_id
1 'polypeptide(L)'
;MSLFAIIFPSLIFVFCLFIHALIWRLRFPANRAATLFIIFVLLPFIAGGAYALLSSSAAVRLPGLETQEWLAAGLLQLAFASAYILTYPAFEALSPSLVIVLLAFDRGGIAVKDLSGFFSDKALIKPRIKDLLDSKLASERDGALSITAKGRLLAGFFAFMRSFLGLPKGGG
;
A
#
# COMPACT_ATOMS: atom_id res chain seq x y z
N MET A 1 -21.82 -3.61 -20.87
CA MET A 1 -20.91 -2.83 -20.00
C MET A 1 -19.90 -2.14 -20.88
N SER A 2 -19.99 -0.81 -20.99
CA SER A 2 -19.09 -0.01 -21.81
C SER A 2 -17.66 0.00 -21.25
N LEU A 3 -16.68 0.22 -22.12
CA LEU A 3 -15.30 0.47 -21.69
C LEU A 3 -15.21 1.67 -20.73
N PHE A 4 -16.09 2.66 -20.93
CA PHE A 4 -16.15 3.85 -20.08
C PHE A 4 -16.51 3.51 -18.63
N ALA A 5 -17.43 2.56 -18.40
CA ALA A 5 -17.81 2.10 -17.05
C ALA A 5 -16.68 1.42 -16.27
N ILE A 6 -15.63 0.93 -16.95
CA ILE A 6 -14.44 0.35 -16.31
C ILE A 6 -13.35 1.41 -16.16
N ILE A 7 -13.08 2.15 -17.24
CA ILE A 7 -11.99 3.14 -17.28
C ILE A 7 -12.24 4.26 -16.27
N PHE A 8 -13.48 4.75 -16.18
CA PHE A 8 -13.85 5.86 -15.30
C PHE A 8 -13.53 5.59 -13.81
N PRO A 9 -14.06 4.54 -13.16
CA PRO A 9 -13.71 4.24 -11.77
C PRO A 9 -12.24 3.87 -11.59
N SER A 10 -11.60 3.20 -12.57
CA SER A 10 -10.16 2.93 -12.50
C SER A 10 -9.31 4.20 -12.46
N LEU A 11 -9.64 5.21 -13.27
CA LEU A 11 -8.95 6.51 -13.25
C LEU A 11 -9.18 7.25 -11.94
N ILE A 12 -10.41 7.24 -11.41
CA ILE A 12 -10.72 7.83 -10.11
C ILE A 12 -9.89 7.14 -9.02
N PHE A 13 -9.83 5.81 -9.01
CA PHE A 13 -9.03 5.07 -8.04
C PHE A 13 -7.53 5.41 -8.12
N VAL A 14 -6.97 5.52 -9.33
CA VAL A 14 -5.58 5.95 -9.53
C VAL A 14 -5.37 7.37 -9.02
N PHE A 15 -6.30 8.28 -9.26
CA PHE A 15 -6.26 9.64 -8.72
C PHE A 15 -6.32 9.65 -7.18
N CYS A 16 -7.14 8.80 -6.56
CA CYS A 16 -7.18 8.60 -5.11
C CYS A 16 -5.84 8.09 -4.57
N LEU A 17 -5.16 7.17 -5.27
CA LEU A 17 -3.81 6.72 -4.90
C LEU A 17 -2.81 7.88 -4.91
N PHE A 18 -2.87 8.76 -5.91
CA PHE A 18 -2.03 9.96 -5.96
C PHE A 18 -2.33 10.92 -4.80
N ILE A 19 -3.60 11.20 -4.51
CA ILE A 19 -4.00 12.04 -3.37
C ILE A 19 -3.49 11.44 -2.06
N HIS A 20 -3.69 10.13 -1.86
CA HIS A 20 -3.22 9.42 -0.68
C HIS A 20 -1.70 9.56 -0.53
N ALA A 21 -0.93 9.23 -1.57
CA ALA A 21 0.52 9.33 -1.55
C ALA A 21 1.00 10.76 -1.30
N LEU A 22 0.33 11.77 -1.88
CA LEU A 22 0.65 13.17 -1.66
C LEU A 22 0.37 13.60 -0.22
N ILE A 23 -0.80 13.25 0.31
CA ILE A 23 -1.16 13.56 1.70
C ILE A 23 -0.13 12.95 2.64
N TRP A 24 0.20 11.66 2.48
CA TRP A 24 1.14 10.97 3.35
C TRP A 24 2.57 11.51 3.28
N ARG A 25 2.98 12.04 2.12
CA ARG A 25 4.28 12.73 1.97
C ARG A 25 4.32 14.09 2.67
N LEU A 26 3.19 14.79 2.75
CA LEU A 26 3.11 16.13 3.35
C LEU A 26 2.78 16.08 4.85
N ARG A 27 1.90 15.16 5.25
CA ARG A 27 1.42 15.00 6.61
C ARG A 27 1.02 13.56 6.87
N PHE A 28 1.51 12.98 7.95
CA PHE A 28 1.10 11.64 8.36
C PHE A 28 -0.18 11.74 9.22
N PRO A 29 -1.37 11.33 8.74
CA PRO A 29 -2.62 11.62 9.44
C PRO A 29 -2.77 10.82 10.75
N ALA A 30 -3.34 11.45 11.78
CA ALA A 30 -3.59 10.80 13.06
C ALA A 30 -4.63 9.66 12.94
N ASN A 31 -5.73 9.90 12.21
CA ASN A 31 -6.75 8.89 11.96
C ASN A 31 -6.64 8.33 10.53
N ARG A 32 -5.76 7.34 10.38
CA ARG A 32 -5.40 6.73 9.09
C ARG A 32 -6.60 6.05 8.43
N ALA A 33 -7.35 5.26 9.19
CA ALA A 33 -8.53 4.54 8.69
C ALA A 33 -9.60 5.49 8.17
N ALA A 34 -9.94 6.54 8.93
CA ALA A 34 -10.92 7.54 8.50
C ALA A 34 -10.44 8.29 7.24
N THR A 35 -9.16 8.65 7.18
CA THR A 35 -8.59 9.37 6.03
C THR A 35 -8.64 8.51 4.76
N LEU A 36 -8.31 7.22 4.86
CA LEU A 36 -8.43 6.28 3.75
C LEU A 36 -9.87 6.10 3.29
N PHE A 37 -10.82 5.97 4.22
CA PHE A 37 -12.24 5.88 3.90
C PHE A 37 -12.75 7.13 3.16
N ILE A 38 -12.33 8.32 3.61
CA ILE A 38 -12.67 9.58 2.93
C ILE A 38 -12.12 9.60 1.50
N ILE A 39 -10.84 9.28 1.31
CA ILE A 39 -10.17 9.38 0.01
C ILE A 39 -10.69 8.34 -0.99
N PHE A 40 -10.88 7.09 -0.57
CA PHE A 40 -11.18 5.99 -1.50
C PHE A 40 -12.69 5.68 -1.63
N VAL A 41 -13.51 6.12 -0.68
CA VAL A 41 -14.96 5.87 -0.67
C VAL A 41 -15.74 7.18 -0.78
N LEU A 42 -15.71 8.04 0.24
CA LEU A 42 -16.61 9.21 0.25
C LEU A 42 -16.36 10.17 -0.92
N LEU A 43 -15.10 10.54 -1.17
CA LEU A 43 -14.76 11.50 -2.20
C LEU A 43 -15.11 11.01 -3.62
N PRO A 44 -14.78 9.76 -4.02
CA PRO A 44 -15.23 9.17 -5.29
C PRO A 44 -16.74 9.13 -5.47
N PHE A 45 -17.49 8.75 -4.43
CA PHE A 45 -18.95 8.66 -4.52
C PHE A 45 -19.61 10.05 -4.61
N ILE A 46 -19.09 11.05 -3.88
CA ILE A 46 -19.54 12.44 -4.00
C ILE A 46 -19.23 12.98 -5.41
N ALA A 47 -18.02 12.76 -5.91
CA ALA A 47 -17.61 13.21 -7.24
C ALA A 47 -18.41 12.52 -8.36
N GLY A 48 -18.63 11.21 -8.26
CA GLY A 48 -19.45 10.44 -9.19
C GLY A 48 -20.91 10.89 -9.18
N GLY A 49 -21.49 11.11 -7.99
CA GLY A 49 -22.85 11.65 -7.86
C GLY A 49 -22.99 13.05 -8.45
N ALA A 50 -22.04 13.94 -8.20
CA ALA A 50 -22.01 15.27 -8.80
C ALA A 50 -21.90 15.20 -10.34
N TYR A 51 -21.03 14.33 -10.86
CA TYR A 51 -20.91 14.09 -12.30
C TYR A 51 -22.23 13.57 -12.90
N ALA A 52 -22.89 12.60 -12.25
CA ALA A 52 -24.17 12.06 -12.70
C ALA A 52 -25.25 13.16 -12.82
N LEU A 53 -25.36 14.01 -11.80
CA LEU A 53 -26.29 15.15 -11.79
C LEU A 53 -25.99 16.15 -12.92
N LEU A 54 -24.71 16.49 -13.13
CA LEU A 54 -24.30 17.42 -14.19
C LEU A 54 -24.51 16.83 -15.59
N SER A 55 -24.22 15.54 -15.78
CA SER A 55 -24.41 14.84 -17.06
C SER A 55 -25.87 14.68 -17.46
N SER A 56 -26.78 14.75 -16.49
CA SER A 56 -28.24 14.71 -16.71
C SER A 56 -28.82 16.09 -17.02
N SER A 57 -28.04 17.16 -16.88
CA SER A 57 -28.46 18.52 -17.20
C SER A 57 -28.37 18.78 -18.70
N ALA A 58 -29.41 19.39 -19.29
CA ALA A 58 -29.45 19.72 -20.71
C ALA A 58 -28.36 20.74 -21.14
N ALA A 59 -27.75 21.43 -20.16
CA ALA A 59 -26.71 22.43 -20.39
C ALA A 59 -25.33 21.82 -20.67
N VAL A 60 -25.09 20.56 -20.30
CA VAL A 60 -23.76 19.94 -20.35
C VAL A 60 -23.83 18.57 -21.03
N ARG A 61 -23.30 18.47 -22.26
CA ARG A 61 -23.21 17.20 -23.00
C ARG A 61 -21.96 16.42 -22.58
N LEU A 62 -21.99 15.84 -21.39
CA LEU A 62 -20.98 14.87 -20.97
C LEU A 62 -21.40 13.44 -21.36
N PRO A 63 -20.45 12.52 -21.56
CA PRO A 63 -20.75 11.11 -21.69
C PRO A 63 -21.48 10.62 -20.44
N GLY A 64 -22.76 10.28 -20.58
CA GLY A 64 -23.55 9.69 -19.51
C GLY A 64 -23.29 8.19 -19.43
N LEU A 65 -23.31 7.65 -18.22
CA LEU A 65 -23.42 6.21 -17.98
C LEU A 65 -24.90 5.86 -17.83
N GLU A 66 -25.30 4.69 -18.31
CA GLU A 66 -26.62 4.13 -17.99
C GLU A 66 -26.70 3.76 -16.50
N THR A 67 -27.91 3.67 -15.93
CA THR A 67 -28.12 3.35 -14.52
C THR A 67 -27.40 2.06 -14.07
N GLN A 68 -27.40 1.04 -14.93
CA GLN A 68 -26.71 -0.23 -14.66
C GLN A 68 -25.19 -0.07 -14.63
N GLU A 69 -24.65 0.82 -15.46
CA GLU A 69 -23.23 1.08 -15.53
C GLU A 69 -22.75 1.93 -14.36
N TRP A 70 -23.57 2.85 -13.86
CA TRP A 70 -23.33 3.55 -12.59
C TRP A 70 -23.21 2.58 -11.42
N LEU A 71 -24.11 1.60 -11.34
CA LEU A 71 -24.07 0.58 -10.31
C LEU A 71 -22.79 -0.27 -10.44
N ALA A 72 -22.45 -0.72 -11.65
CA ALA A 72 -21.24 -1.49 -11.90
C ALA A 72 -19.97 -0.70 -11.56
N ALA A 73 -19.89 0.58 -11.95
CA ALA A 73 -18.77 1.45 -11.65
C ALA A 73 -18.62 1.69 -10.13
N GLY A 74 -19.73 1.90 -9.43
CA GLY A 74 -19.74 2.04 -7.96
C GLY A 74 -19.28 0.77 -7.24
N LEU A 75 -19.73 -0.41 -7.69
CA LEU A 75 -19.27 -1.69 -7.15
C LEU A 75 -17.78 -1.93 -7.41
N LEU A 76 -17.30 -1.62 -8.62
CA LEU A 76 -15.89 -1.74 -8.97
C LEU A 76 -15.02 -0.79 -8.13
N GLN A 77 -15.45 0.46 -7.94
CA GLN A 77 -14.78 1.42 -7.06
C GLN A 77 -14.73 0.91 -5.62
N LEU A 78 -15.83 0.37 -5.10
CA LEU A 78 -15.88 -0.19 -3.75
C LEU A 78 -14.96 -1.41 -3.61
N ALA A 79 -14.87 -2.26 -4.63
CA ALA A 79 -13.96 -3.39 -4.65
C ALA A 79 -12.49 -2.94 -4.59
N PHE A 80 -12.09 -1.96 -5.40
CA PHE A 80 -10.74 -1.39 -5.35
C PHE A 80 -10.44 -0.72 -4.01
N ALA A 81 -11.37 0.10 -3.51
CA ALA A 81 -11.23 0.76 -2.22
C ALA A 81 -11.06 -0.26 -1.08
N SER A 82 -11.88 -1.30 -1.06
CA SER A 82 -11.83 -2.34 -0.03
C SER A 82 -10.52 -3.13 -0.08
N ALA A 83 -10.11 -3.58 -1.28
CA ALA A 83 -8.85 -4.28 -1.47
C ALA A 83 -7.66 -3.44 -0.99
N TYR A 84 -7.66 -2.15 -1.32
CA TYR A 84 -6.60 -1.24 -0.90
C TYR A 84 -6.60 -1.00 0.61
N ILE A 85 -7.75 -0.64 1.20
CA ILE A 85 -7.88 -0.33 2.63
C ILE A 85 -7.51 -1.55 3.49
N LEU A 86 -7.89 -2.76 3.09
CA LEU A 86 -7.53 -3.99 3.80
C LEU A 86 -6.03 -4.30 3.71
N THR A 87 -5.39 -3.98 2.59
CA THR A 87 -3.96 -4.27 2.38
C THR A 87 -3.06 -3.19 2.99
N TYR A 88 -3.53 -1.95 3.11
CA TYR A 88 -2.73 -0.82 3.62
C TYR A 88 -2.08 -1.09 5.00
N PRO A 89 -2.79 -1.61 6.02
CA PRO A 89 -2.18 -1.93 7.32
C PRO A 89 -1.01 -2.92 7.21
N ALA A 90 -1.04 -3.84 6.25
CA ALA A 90 0.05 -4.80 6.04
C ALA A 90 1.32 -4.14 5.47
N PHE A 91 1.18 -3.04 4.71
CA PHE A 91 2.31 -2.25 4.25
C PHE A 91 2.83 -1.28 5.31
N GLU A 92 1.93 -0.78 6.14
CA GLU A 92 2.24 0.12 7.23
C GLU A 92 2.93 -0.58 8.40
N ALA A 93 2.35 -1.68 8.89
CA ALA A 93 2.88 -2.47 9.98
C ALA A 93 4.15 -3.21 9.55
N LEU A 94 5.27 -2.84 10.15
CA LEU A 94 6.55 -3.51 9.92
C LEU A 94 6.60 -4.83 10.69
N SER A 95 6.55 -5.95 9.98
CA SER A 95 6.88 -7.23 10.62
C SER A 95 8.39 -7.29 10.93
N PRO A 96 8.80 -7.94 12.04
CA PRO A 96 10.22 -8.05 12.37
C PRO A 96 11.09 -8.67 11.27
N SER A 97 10.57 -9.67 10.55
CA SER A 97 11.26 -10.26 9.41
C SER A 97 11.48 -9.27 8.27
N LEU A 98 10.48 -8.43 7.96
CA LEU A 98 10.62 -7.41 6.92
C LEU A 98 11.64 -6.34 7.32
N VAL A 99 11.68 -5.95 8.58
CA VAL A 99 12.71 -5.02 9.10
C VAL A 99 14.12 -5.60 8.94
N ILE A 100 14.34 -6.86 9.33
CA ILE A 100 15.63 -7.54 9.18
C ILE A 100 16.06 -7.57 7.72
N VAL A 101 15.14 -7.94 6.82
CA VAL A 101 15.41 -8.02 5.37
C VAL A 101 15.70 -6.65 4.78
N LEU A 102 14.97 -5.60 5.15
CA LEU A 102 15.19 -4.24 4.68
C LEU A 102 16.52 -3.67 5.19
N LEU A 103 16.88 -3.91 6.46
CA LEU A 103 18.16 -3.50 7.04
C LEU A 103 19.34 -4.21 6.36
N ALA A 104 19.23 -5.52 6.15
CA ALA A 104 20.25 -6.29 5.46
C ALA A 104 20.35 -5.92 3.97
N PHE A 105 19.23 -5.55 3.33
CA PHE A 105 19.22 -5.03 1.96
C PHE A 105 19.96 -3.69 1.85
N ASP A 106 19.66 -2.75 2.76
CA ASP A 106 20.24 -1.40 2.74
C ASP A 106 21.73 -1.40 3.07
N ARG A 107 22.17 -2.27 3.99
CA ARG A 107 23.57 -2.34 4.47
C ARG A 107 24.43 -3.38 3.76
N GLY A 108 23.86 -4.18 2.85
CA GLY A 108 24.55 -5.32 2.22
C GLY A 108 24.78 -6.52 3.16
N GLY A 109 24.26 -6.46 4.38
CA GLY A 109 24.35 -7.48 5.42
C GLY A 109 24.22 -6.87 6.81
N ILE A 110 23.82 -7.68 7.81
CA ILE A 110 23.73 -7.22 9.21
C ILE A 110 24.11 -8.34 10.19
N ALA A 111 24.92 -8.01 11.20
CA ALA A 111 25.24 -8.98 12.25
C ALA A 111 24.03 -9.15 13.19
N VAL A 112 23.80 -10.39 13.64
CA VAL A 112 22.64 -10.71 14.50
C VAL A 112 22.64 -9.89 15.80
N LYS A 113 23.83 -9.61 16.35
CA LYS A 113 24.00 -8.77 17.55
C LYS A 113 23.46 -7.34 17.36
N ASP A 114 23.57 -6.79 16.16
CA ASP A 114 23.17 -5.41 15.85
C ASP A 114 21.65 -5.29 15.65
N LEU A 115 20.95 -6.40 15.42
CA LEU A 115 19.48 -6.43 15.34
C LEU A 115 18.81 -6.21 16.71
N SER A 116 19.51 -6.51 17.80
CA SER A 116 18.95 -6.44 19.14
C SER A 116 18.58 -5.02 19.60
N GLY A 117 19.09 -3.97 18.93
CA GLY A 117 18.73 -2.58 19.17
C GLY A 117 17.46 -2.11 18.44
N PHE A 118 16.94 -2.89 17.49
CA PHE A 118 15.76 -2.53 16.68
C PHE A 118 14.46 -3.16 17.16
N PHE A 119 14.53 -4.12 18.09
CA PHE A 119 13.36 -4.84 18.59
C PHE A 119 13.33 -4.84 20.11
N SER A 120 12.19 -4.47 20.67
CA SER A 120 11.96 -4.42 22.12
C SER A 120 12.01 -5.81 22.76
N ASP A 121 11.61 -6.85 22.02
CA ASP A 121 11.59 -8.24 22.48
C ASP A 121 12.62 -9.10 21.73
N LYS A 122 13.73 -9.38 22.40
CA LYS A 122 14.82 -10.20 21.86
C LYS A 122 14.42 -11.67 21.66
N ALA A 123 13.40 -12.16 22.37
CA ALA A 123 12.92 -13.54 22.24
C ALA A 123 12.22 -13.77 20.90
N LEU A 124 11.65 -12.71 20.31
CA LEU A 124 10.95 -12.79 19.02
C LEU A 124 11.88 -12.71 17.80
N ILE A 125 13.15 -12.31 17.96
CA ILE A 125 14.08 -12.14 16.83
C ILE A 125 14.58 -13.49 16.30
N LYS A 126 14.99 -14.41 17.19
CA LYS A 126 15.58 -15.70 16.79
C LYS A 126 14.64 -16.56 15.93
N PRO A 127 13.34 -16.72 16.27
CA PRO A 127 12.40 -17.42 15.39
C PRO A 127 12.30 -16.77 14.01
N ARG A 128 12.33 -15.43 13.92
CA ARG A 128 12.20 -14.70 12.66
C ARG A 128 13.42 -14.83 11.76
N ILE A 129 14.62 -14.86 12.36
CA ILE A 129 15.85 -15.17 11.62
C ILE A 129 15.77 -16.59 11.06
N LYS A 130 15.34 -17.55 11.88
CA LYS A 130 15.15 -18.94 11.43
C LYS A 130 14.15 -19.02 10.27
N ASP A 131 13.00 -18.34 10.38
CA ASP A 131 12.00 -18.27 9.30
C ASP A 131 12.60 -17.71 7.99
N LEU A 132 13.45 -16.68 8.08
CA LEU A 132 14.11 -16.06 6.93
C LEU A 132 15.15 -16.99 6.27
N LEU A 133 15.87 -17.77 7.06
CA LEU A 133 16.82 -18.79 6.59
C LEU A 133 16.07 -19.96 5.94
N ASP A 134 15.06 -20.50 6.61
CA ASP A 134 14.24 -21.64 6.15
C ASP A 134 13.51 -21.29 4.83
N SER A 135 13.00 -20.05 4.71
CA SER A 135 12.36 -19.54 3.49
C SER A 135 13.31 -19.10 2.37
N LYS A 136 14.63 -19.21 2.60
CA LYS A 136 15.72 -18.80 1.71
C LYS A 136 15.67 -17.32 1.32
N LEU A 137 15.13 -16.46 2.19
CA LEU A 137 15.12 -15.00 2.00
C LEU A 137 16.42 -14.37 2.53
N ALA A 138 17.04 -14.99 3.54
CA ALA A 138 18.36 -14.64 4.03
C ALA A 138 19.28 -15.86 4.02
N SER A 139 20.59 -15.61 4.08
CA SER A 139 21.64 -16.60 4.31
C SER A 139 22.60 -16.05 5.36
N GLU A 140 23.18 -16.94 6.15
CA GLU A 140 24.23 -16.59 7.10
C GLU A 140 25.61 -16.83 6.46
N ARG A 141 26.47 -15.80 6.49
CA ARG A 141 27.87 -15.87 6.08
C ARG A 141 28.70 -15.10 7.09
N ASP A 142 29.74 -15.73 7.63
CA ASP A 142 30.67 -15.11 8.60
C ASP A 142 29.98 -14.47 9.83
N GLY A 143 28.89 -15.06 10.30
CA GLY A 143 28.10 -14.55 11.43
C GLY A 143 27.24 -13.32 11.11
N ALA A 144 27.13 -12.95 9.84
CA ALA A 144 26.25 -11.90 9.34
C ALA A 144 25.11 -12.48 8.48
N LEU A 145 23.91 -11.92 8.65
CA LEU A 145 22.77 -12.17 7.78
C LEU A 145 22.92 -11.36 6.50
N SER A 146 23.05 -12.06 5.38
CA SER A 146 23.02 -11.52 4.03
C SER A 146 21.70 -11.87 3.36
N ILE A 147 21.18 -11.00 2.51
CA ILE A 147 19.96 -11.30 1.75
C ILE A 147 20.29 -12.12 0.49
N THR A 148 19.45 -13.09 0.17
CA THR A 148 19.56 -13.84 -1.09
C THR A 148 19.00 -13.03 -2.26
N ALA A 149 19.12 -13.50 -3.49
CA ALA A 149 18.47 -12.86 -4.66
C ALA A 149 16.93 -12.79 -4.49
N LYS A 150 16.32 -13.84 -3.95
CA LYS A 150 14.87 -13.89 -3.65
C LYS A 150 14.52 -12.88 -2.56
N GLY A 151 15.32 -12.81 -1.49
CA GLY A 151 15.17 -11.81 -0.44
C GLY A 151 15.31 -10.39 -0.98
N ARG A 152 16.25 -10.16 -1.90
CA ARG A 152 16.49 -8.87 -2.55
C ARG A 152 15.30 -8.40 -3.38
N LEU A 153 14.69 -9.29 -4.16
CA LEU A 153 13.50 -8.97 -4.95
C LEU A 153 12.34 -8.56 -4.05
N LEU A 154 12.10 -9.35 -2.99
CA LEU A 154 11.04 -9.06 -2.02
C LEU A 154 11.30 -7.73 -1.28
N ALA A 155 12.53 -7.53 -0.78
CA ALA A 155 12.95 -6.31 -0.12
C ALA A 155 12.77 -5.08 -1.02
N GLY A 156 13.18 -5.19 -2.28
CA GLY A 156 13.05 -4.13 -3.28
C GLY A 156 11.59 -3.78 -3.55
N PHE A 157 10.72 -4.78 -3.70
CA PHE A 157 9.28 -4.57 -3.86
C PHE A 157 8.68 -3.80 -2.66
N PHE A 158 8.96 -4.25 -1.43
CA PHE A 158 8.45 -3.57 -0.23
C PHE A 158 9.05 -2.18 -0.05
N ALA A 159 10.35 -1.99 -0.33
CA ALA A 159 11.00 -0.69 -0.29
C ALA A 159 10.37 0.29 -1.29
N PHE A 160 10.11 -0.18 -2.53
CA PHE A 160 9.43 0.59 -3.56
C PHE A 160 8.01 0.96 -3.14
N MET A 161 7.20 -0.02 -2.70
CA MET A 161 5.82 0.23 -2.27
C MET A 161 5.76 1.24 -1.11
N ARG A 162 6.65 1.14 -0.13
CA ARG A 162 6.71 2.10 0.98
C ARG A 162 7.09 3.50 0.51
N SER A 163 8.07 3.61 -0.38
CA SER A 163 8.47 4.90 -0.95
C SER A 163 7.36 5.53 -1.81
N PHE A 164 6.64 4.71 -2.57
CA PHE A 164 5.49 5.14 -3.36
C PHE A 164 4.37 5.68 -2.44
N LEU A 165 4.06 4.95 -1.37
CA LEU A 165 3.04 5.33 -0.38
C LEU A 165 3.45 6.48 0.56
N GLY A 166 4.69 6.98 0.47
CA GLY A 166 5.19 8.05 1.34
C GLY A 166 5.44 7.60 2.78
N LEU A 167 5.59 6.29 3.02
CA LEU A 167 5.85 5.75 4.35
C LEU A 167 7.33 5.97 4.76
N PRO A 168 7.61 6.33 6.02
CA PRO A 168 8.98 6.55 6.49
C PRO A 168 9.82 5.27 6.41
N LYS A 169 11.12 5.42 6.15
CA LYS A 169 12.07 4.30 6.23
C LYS A 169 12.28 3.93 7.70
N GLY A 170 11.82 2.74 8.10
CA GLY A 170 12.07 2.19 9.44
C GLY A 170 11.12 2.62 10.57
N GLY A 171 10.03 3.33 10.26
CA GLY A 171 9.02 3.71 11.26
C GLY A 171 7.69 3.00 11.04
N GLY A 172 7.21 2.34 12.09
CA GLY A 172 5.84 1.90 12.33
C GLY A 172 5.56 2.12 13.80
#